data_AF-A0A4C2EN67-F1
#
_entry.id   AF-A0A4C2EN67-F1
#
_cell.length_a   1.000
_cell.length_b   1.000
_cell.length_c   1.000
_cell.angle_alpha   90.00
_cell.angle_beta   90.00
_cell.angle_gamma   90.00
#
_symmetry.space_group_name_H-M   'P 1'
#
loop_
_entity.id
_entity.type
_entity.pdbx_description
1 polymer ?
#
loop_
_entity_poly.entity_id
_entity_poly.type
_entity_poly.pdbx_seq_one_letter_code
_entity_poly.pdbx_strand_id
1 'polypeptide(L)'
;MYDSAEISNNPVLVDRFGVVAVNSALEVDVYGHVNSTHVNGCRMINGISGSDDFTRNALLSIIALPSTAGDVSRVVPMVPHVDHTEHDVDVIITEHGVADLRGRSPRERATSLVENCAHPDFQPALRRYLEKANRQGGYEPHVLERSFSWNDE
;
A
#
# COMPACT_ATOMS: atom_id res chain seq x y z
N MET A 1 15.13 32.89 3.11
CA MET A 1 16.12 31.80 2.92
C MET A 1 15.28 30.55 2.90
N TYR A 2 15.20 29.85 1.76
CA TYR A 2 14.40 28.63 1.66
C TYR A 2 15.03 27.55 2.53
N ASP A 3 14.20 26.73 3.20
CA ASP A 3 14.70 25.55 3.89
C ASP A 3 15.24 24.56 2.87
N SER A 4 16.32 23.87 3.22
CA SER A 4 16.90 22.80 2.39
C SER A 4 15.86 21.73 2.03
N ALA A 5 14.96 21.40 2.97
CA ALA A 5 13.88 20.44 2.76
C ALA A 5 12.84 20.92 1.74
N GLU A 6 12.51 22.23 1.73
CA GLU A 6 11.58 22.82 0.76
C GLU A 6 12.10 22.74 -0.68
N ILE A 7 13.42 22.67 -0.86
CA ILE A 7 14.04 22.49 -2.17
C ILE A 7 14.15 21.00 -2.51
N SER A 8 14.67 20.17 -1.59
CA SER A 8 14.88 18.74 -1.87
C SER A 8 13.58 17.99 -2.13
N ASN A 9 12.50 18.37 -1.45
CA ASN A 9 11.20 17.72 -1.54
C ASN A 9 10.24 18.49 -2.45
N ASN A 10 10.71 19.48 -3.20
CA ASN A 10 9.83 20.28 -4.03
C ASN A 10 9.15 19.41 -5.10
N PRO A 11 7.80 19.30 -5.12
CA PRO A 11 7.07 18.44 -6.07
C PRO A 11 7.43 18.71 -7.53
N VAL A 12 7.63 19.99 -7.89
CA VAL A 12 7.98 20.41 -9.24
C VAL A 12 9.36 19.89 -9.64
N LEU A 13 10.30 19.83 -8.70
CA LEU A 13 11.64 19.30 -8.97
C LEU A 13 11.64 17.77 -9.02
N VAL A 14 10.88 17.12 -8.14
CA VAL A 14 10.71 15.65 -8.13
C VAL A 14 10.19 15.16 -9.48
N ASP A 15 9.11 15.78 -9.98
CA ASP A 15 8.54 15.46 -11.30
C ASP A 15 9.51 15.82 -12.43
N ARG A 16 10.07 17.03 -12.43
CA ARG A 16 10.94 17.51 -13.50
C ARG A 16 12.20 16.67 -13.69
N PHE A 17 12.75 16.11 -12.60
CA PHE A 17 13.91 15.24 -12.67
C PHE A 17 13.56 13.77 -12.93
N GLY A 18 12.27 13.42 -12.96
CA GLY A 18 11.81 12.05 -13.22
C GLY A 18 12.28 11.09 -12.13
N VAL A 19 12.14 11.50 -10.87
CA VAL A 19 12.61 10.73 -9.71
C VAL A 19 11.92 9.37 -9.64
N VAL A 20 12.67 8.33 -9.26
CA VAL A 20 12.12 7.05 -8.81
C VAL A 20 12.08 7.08 -7.28
N ALA A 21 10.87 7.10 -6.71
CA ALA A 21 10.68 7.12 -5.27
C ALA A 21 10.60 5.70 -4.73
N VAL A 22 11.38 5.41 -3.70
CA VAL A 22 11.31 4.14 -2.95
C VAL A 22 11.06 4.47 -1.49
N ASN A 23 9.87 4.18 -1.00
CA ASN A 23 9.45 4.42 0.38
C ASN A 23 9.11 3.11 1.09
N SER A 24 9.24 3.12 2.41
CA SER A 24 8.72 2.05 3.25
C SER A 24 7.34 2.43 3.78
N ALA A 25 6.55 1.40 4.10
CA ALA A 25 5.22 1.54 4.69
C ALA A 25 5.12 0.71 5.96
N LEU A 26 4.10 0.95 6.79
CA LEU A 26 3.66 0.07 7.88
C LEU A 26 2.86 -1.13 7.36
N GLU A 27 1.95 -0.90 6.43
CA GLU A 27 1.13 -1.93 5.80
C GLU A 27 0.53 -1.38 4.51
N VAL A 28 0.15 -2.29 3.62
CA VAL A 28 -0.55 -1.98 2.37
C VAL A 28 -1.80 -2.83 2.29
N ASP A 29 -2.86 -2.30 1.73
CA ASP A 29 -4.02 -3.13 1.44
C ASP A 29 -3.95 -3.77 0.06
N VAL A 30 -4.84 -4.73 -0.18
CA VAL A 30 -4.95 -5.44 -1.45
C VAL A 30 -5.19 -4.51 -2.63
N TYR A 31 -5.80 -3.35 -2.42
CA TYR A 31 -6.04 -2.37 -3.49
C TYR A 31 -4.84 -1.43 -3.71
N GLY A 32 -3.87 -1.45 -2.80
CA GLY A 32 -2.62 -0.72 -2.88
C GLY A 32 -2.67 0.66 -2.23
N HIS A 33 -3.63 0.90 -1.33
CA HIS A 33 -3.51 1.99 -0.37
C HIS A 33 -2.44 1.66 0.66
N VAL A 34 -1.79 2.69 1.17
CA VAL A 34 -0.60 2.57 2.02
C VAL A 34 -0.83 3.29 3.33
N ASN A 35 -0.52 2.60 4.42
CA ASN A 35 -0.37 3.16 5.75
C ASN A 35 1.12 3.17 6.09
N SER A 36 1.66 4.34 6.40
CA SER A 36 3.06 4.56 6.79
C SER A 36 3.20 5.08 8.23
N THR A 37 2.09 5.47 8.86
CA THR A 37 2.14 6.29 10.08
C THR A 37 1.44 5.70 11.30
N HIS A 38 0.28 5.04 11.14
CA HIS A 38 -0.59 4.69 12.26
C HIS A 38 -0.70 3.17 12.47
N VAL A 39 -0.10 2.66 13.54
CA VAL A 39 -0.37 1.28 13.98
C VAL A 39 -1.81 1.19 14.46
N ASN A 40 -2.57 0.23 13.92
CA ASN A 40 -4.00 0.03 14.17
C ASN A 40 -4.86 1.29 13.91
N GLY A 41 -4.41 2.18 13.02
CA GLY A 41 -5.14 3.40 12.64
C GLY A 41 -5.15 4.53 13.67
N CYS A 42 -4.54 4.35 14.85
CA CYS A 42 -4.63 5.34 15.92
C CYS A 42 -3.29 5.68 16.59
N ARG A 43 -2.30 4.78 16.56
CA ARG A 43 -1.01 5.01 17.22
C ARG A 43 0.03 5.49 16.21
N MET A 44 0.31 6.79 16.25
CA MET A 44 1.38 7.43 15.46
C MET A 44 2.75 6.83 15.78
N ILE A 45 3.56 6.59 14.75
CA ILE A 45 4.96 6.16 14.86
C ILE A 45 5.90 7.35 14.59
N ASN A 46 6.22 7.63 13.32
CA ASN A 46 7.23 8.63 12.93
C ASN A 46 6.67 9.81 12.12
N GLY A 47 5.39 9.75 11.71
CA GLY A 47 4.77 10.72 10.80
C GLY A 47 5.08 10.44 9.32
N ILE A 48 4.31 11.07 8.43
CA ILE A 48 4.37 10.86 6.97
C ILE A 48 5.68 11.41 6.37
N SER A 49 6.22 12.47 6.98
CA SER A 49 7.42 13.16 6.48
C SER A 49 7.26 13.53 5.00
N GLY A 50 8.35 13.52 4.22
CA GLY A 50 8.34 13.80 2.79
C GLY A 50 7.85 12.64 1.91
N SER A 51 7.33 11.54 2.46
CA SER A 51 6.97 10.39 1.60
C SER A 51 5.91 10.79 0.57
N ASP A 52 4.97 11.67 0.91
CA ASP A 52 3.93 12.14 -0.01
C ASP A 52 4.49 13.01 -1.14
N ASP A 53 5.45 13.90 -0.81
CA ASP A 53 6.12 14.77 -1.79
C ASP A 53 6.73 13.95 -2.93
N PHE A 54 7.30 12.78 -2.60
CA PHE A 54 7.91 11.88 -3.57
C PHE A 54 6.89 10.92 -4.20
N THR A 55 6.08 10.24 -3.39
CA THR A 55 5.16 9.17 -3.84
C THR A 55 4.19 9.69 -4.89
N ARG A 56 3.65 10.91 -4.72
CA ARG A 56 2.69 11.51 -5.66
C ARG A 56 3.32 12.10 -6.93
N ASN A 57 4.58 12.55 -6.88
CA ASN A 57 5.19 13.35 -7.95
C ASN A 57 6.35 12.63 -8.67
N ALA A 58 6.72 11.44 -8.23
CA ALA A 58 7.75 10.64 -8.87
C ALA A 58 7.28 10.08 -10.22
N LEU A 59 8.23 9.84 -11.13
CA LEU A 59 8.00 9.10 -12.36
C LEU A 59 7.61 7.64 -12.10
N LEU A 60 8.13 7.08 -11.01
CA LEU A 60 7.80 5.75 -10.54
C LEU A 60 7.80 5.73 -9.01
N SER A 61 6.67 5.35 -8.43
CA SER A 61 6.46 5.28 -6.99
C SER A 61 6.45 3.83 -6.50
N ILE A 62 7.46 3.46 -5.71
CA ILE A 62 7.69 2.12 -5.21
C ILE A 62 7.51 2.11 -3.69
N ILE A 63 6.66 1.21 -3.20
CA ILE A 63 6.50 0.91 -1.78
C ILE A 63 7.13 -0.45 -1.50
N ALA A 64 8.15 -0.46 -0.64
CA ALA A 64 8.88 -1.66 -0.26
C ALA A 64 8.70 -1.95 1.24
N LEU A 65 8.23 -3.14 1.56
CA LEU A 65 8.01 -3.58 2.93
C LEU A 65 8.19 -5.10 3.08
N PRO A 66 8.68 -5.60 4.22
CA PRO A 66 8.46 -6.99 4.60
C PRO A 66 6.98 -7.37 4.49
N SER A 67 6.67 -8.59 4.08
CA SER A 67 5.29 -9.07 3.98
C SER A 67 4.63 -9.29 5.35
N THR A 68 5.44 -9.44 6.40
CA THR A 68 5.00 -9.62 7.80
C THR A 68 5.78 -8.75 8.79
N ALA A 69 5.19 -8.55 9.97
CA ALA A 69 5.85 -8.01 11.16
C ALA A 69 5.63 -8.99 12.32
N GLY A 70 6.57 -9.93 12.49
CA GLY A 70 6.34 -11.09 13.36
C GLY A 70 5.22 -11.96 12.78
N ASP A 71 4.20 -12.25 13.59
CA ASP A 71 3.07 -13.10 13.19
C ASP A 71 1.90 -12.30 12.58
N VAL A 72 2.14 -11.05 12.17
CA VAL A 72 1.12 -10.15 11.62
C VAL A 72 1.41 -9.87 10.15
N SER A 73 0.42 -10.07 9.28
CA SER A 73 0.50 -9.70 7.86
C SER A 73 0.58 -8.19 7.69
N ARG A 74 1.39 -7.73 6.73
CA ARG A 74 1.49 -6.33 6.30
C ARG A 74 0.84 -6.08 4.94
N VAL A 75 0.35 -7.15 4.32
CA VAL A 75 -0.66 -7.08 3.25
C VAL A 75 -2.02 -7.40 3.88
N VAL A 76 -2.94 -6.43 3.87
CA VAL A 76 -4.23 -6.52 4.56
C VAL A 76 -5.39 -6.28 3.59
N PRO A 77 -6.64 -6.62 3.94
CA PRO A 77 -7.79 -6.30 3.09
C PRO A 77 -8.09 -4.81 2.97
N MET A 78 -7.87 -4.05 4.04
CA MET A 78 -8.10 -2.60 4.09
C MET A 78 -7.14 -2.03 5.13
N VAL A 79 -6.41 -0.98 4.79
CA VAL A 79 -5.56 -0.31 5.77
C VAL A 79 -6.43 0.50 6.74
N PRO A 80 -6.10 0.52 8.05
CA PRO A 80 -6.85 1.27 9.05
C PRO A 80 -6.57 2.78 8.99
N HIS A 81 -5.56 3.20 8.23
CA HIS A 81 -5.22 4.60 7.94
C HIS A 81 -4.61 4.68 6.54
N VAL A 82 -4.91 5.73 5.78
CA VAL A 82 -4.39 5.93 4.42
C VAL A 82 -3.51 7.17 4.42
N ASP A 83 -2.20 6.97 4.25
CA ASP A 83 -1.23 8.04 3.97
C ASP A 83 -1.11 8.27 2.45
N HIS A 84 -1.09 7.18 1.68
CA HIS A 84 -1.05 7.23 0.21
C HIS A 84 -2.18 6.42 -0.39
N THR A 85 -2.89 7.04 -1.34
CA THR A 85 -3.96 6.36 -2.06
C THR A 85 -3.38 5.42 -3.12
N GLU A 86 -4.20 4.51 -3.63
CA GLU A 86 -3.84 3.61 -4.72
C GLU A 86 -3.38 4.36 -5.99
N HIS A 87 -3.83 5.61 -6.15
CA HIS A 87 -3.43 6.50 -7.25
C HIS A 87 -1.99 6.98 -7.18
N ASP A 88 -1.38 6.98 -5.99
CA ASP A 88 -0.02 7.48 -5.78
C ASP A 88 1.01 6.34 -5.83
N VAL A 89 0.57 5.09 -6.01
CA VAL A 89 1.39 3.89 -5.85
C VAL A 89 1.39 3.06 -7.13
N ASP A 90 2.58 2.95 -7.73
CA ASP A 90 2.80 2.19 -8.96
C ASP A 90 3.20 0.75 -8.68
N VAL A 91 4.10 0.53 -7.72
CA VAL A 91 4.72 -0.79 -7.49
C VAL A 91 4.80 -1.08 -5.99
N ILE A 92 4.44 -2.30 -5.61
CA ILE A 92 4.63 -2.82 -4.26
C ILE A 92 5.62 -3.99 -4.30
N ILE A 93 6.56 -4.01 -3.36
CA ILE A 93 7.62 -5.01 -3.25
C ILE A 93 7.67 -5.59 -1.84
N THR A 94 7.72 -6.91 -1.75
CA THR A 94 8.04 -7.64 -0.52
C THR A 94 9.14 -8.66 -0.80
N GLU A 95 9.59 -9.39 0.23
CA GLU A 95 10.53 -10.50 0.09
C GLU A 95 10.01 -11.66 -0.77
N HIS A 96 8.70 -11.71 -1.06
CA HIS A 96 8.08 -12.74 -1.89
C HIS A 96 8.02 -12.37 -3.38
N GLY A 97 8.08 -11.09 -3.71
CA GLY A 97 7.99 -10.66 -5.10
C GLY A 97 7.53 -9.22 -5.28
N VAL A 98 7.12 -8.93 -6.52
CA VAL A 98 6.81 -7.58 -7.00
C VAL A 98 5.41 -7.57 -7.61
N ALA A 99 4.60 -6.60 -7.20
CA ALA A 99 3.32 -6.28 -7.81
C ALA A 99 3.42 -4.94 -8.55
N ASP A 100 3.48 -4.98 -9.87
CA ASP A 100 3.37 -3.79 -10.74
C ASP A 100 1.91 -3.47 -10.98
N LEU A 101 1.43 -2.36 -10.42
CA LEU A 101 0.02 -1.99 -10.35
C LEU A 101 -0.40 -0.95 -11.40
N ARG A 102 0.53 -0.51 -12.26
CA ARG A 102 0.28 0.49 -13.29
C ARG A 102 -0.74 0.00 -14.30
N GLY A 103 -1.73 0.84 -14.59
CA GLY A 103 -2.78 0.54 -15.56
C GLY A 103 -3.76 -0.57 -15.13
N ARG A 104 -3.72 -1.00 -13.86
CA ARG A 104 -4.61 -2.05 -13.34
C ARG A 104 -5.82 -1.47 -12.62
N SER A 105 -6.97 -2.11 -12.81
CA SER A 105 -8.17 -1.88 -11.99
C SER A 105 -7.97 -2.38 -10.56
N PRO A 106 -8.77 -1.93 -9.56
CA PRO A 106 -8.63 -2.38 -8.17
C PRO A 106 -8.64 -3.91 -8.02
N ARG A 107 -9.49 -4.61 -8.78
CA ARG A 107 -9.54 -6.09 -8.74
C ARG A 107 -8.25 -6.73 -9.25
N GLU A 108 -7.69 -6.19 -10.33
CA GLU A 108 -6.40 -6.66 -10.87
C GLU A 108 -5.22 -6.31 -9.95
N ARG A 109 -5.29 -5.16 -9.25
CA ARG A 109 -4.33 -4.78 -8.20
C ARG A 109 -4.38 -5.78 -7.05
N ALA A 110 -5.59 -6.07 -6.54
CA ALA A 110 -5.82 -7.06 -5.50
C ALA A 110 -5.26 -8.44 -5.84
N THR A 111 -5.56 -8.97 -7.02
CA THR A 111 -4.97 -10.24 -7.45
C THR A 111 -3.45 -10.13 -7.58
N SER A 112 -2.91 -9.07 -8.19
CA SER A 112 -1.46 -8.92 -8.33
C SER A 112 -0.74 -8.91 -6.99
N LEU A 113 -1.25 -8.14 -6.05
CA LEU A 113 -0.60 -7.89 -4.77
C LEU A 113 -0.70 -9.13 -3.87
N VAL A 114 -1.88 -9.76 -3.80
CA VAL A 114 -2.05 -11.01 -3.03
C VAL A 114 -1.16 -12.12 -3.58
N GLU A 115 -1.12 -12.33 -4.90
CA GLU A 115 -0.37 -13.44 -5.47
C GLU A 115 1.15 -13.25 -5.45
N ASN A 116 1.64 -12.00 -5.59
CA ASN A 116 3.07 -11.73 -5.73
C ASN A 116 3.74 -11.17 -4.48
N CYS A 117 3.01 -10.58 -3.54
CA CYS A 117 3.59 -9.84 -2.42
C CYS A 117 3.15 -10.33 -1.03
N ALA A 118 1.94 -10.90 -0.90
CA ALA A 118 1.50 -11.40 0.40
C ALA A 118 2.28 -12.65 0.83
N HIS A 119 2.51 -12.78 2.14
CA HIS A 119 3.16 -13.95 2.72
C HIS A 119 2.34 -15.22 2.43
N PRO A 120 2.98 -16.36 2.10
CA PRO A 120 2.29 -17.62 1.79
C PRO A 120 1.25 -18.06 2.83
N ASP A 121 1.52 -17.82 4.12
CA ASP A 121 0.60 -18.18 5.21
C ASP A 121 -0.69 -17.35 5.22
N PHE A 122 -0.63 -16.11 4.73
CA PHE A 122 -1.77 -15.18 4.71
C PHE A 122 -2.49 -15.14 3.36
N GLN A 123 -1.84 -15.58 2.27
CA GLN A 123 -2.44 -15.63 0.94
C GLN A 123 -3.80 -16.36 0.90
N PRO A 124 -3.98 -17.55 1.50
CA PRO A 124 -5.27 -18.24 1.48
C PRO A 124 -6.40 -17.43 2.13
N ALA A 125 -6.13 -16.73 3.23
CA ALA A 125 -7.12 -15.91 3.91
C ALA A 125 -7.48 -14.65 3.08
N LEU A 126 -6.49 -14.00 2.46
CA LEU A 126 -6.72 -12.87 1.55
C LEU A 126 -7.54 -13.29 0.32
N ARG A 127 -7.26 -14.45 -0.27
CA ARG A 127 -8.07 -15.00 -1.37
C ARG A 127 -9.51 -15.22 -0.94
N ARG A 128 -9.75 -15.83 0.23
CA ARG A 128 -11.11 -16.02 0.78
C ARG A 128 -11.83 -14.68 1.00
N TYR A 129 -11.13 -13.67 1.53
CA TYR A 129 -11.69 -12.33 1.69
C TYR A 129 -12.11 -11.75 0.33
N LEU A 130 -11.23 -11.76 -0.67
CA LEU A 130 -11.49 -11.23 -2.00
C LEU A 130 -12.64 -11.98 -2.69
N GLU A 131 -12.72 -13.30 -2.57
CA GLU A 131 -13.83 -14.09 -3.10
C GLU A 131 -15.18 -13.65 -2.50
N LYS A 132 -15.23 -13.43 -1.18
CA LYS A 132 -16.44 -12.96 -0.50
C LYS A 132 -16.79 -11.53 -0.92
N ALA A 133 -15.80 -10.64 -0.93
CA ALA A 133 -15.98 -9.24 -1.32
C ALA A 133 -16.48 -9.13 -2.78
N ASN A 134 -15.87 -9.88 -3.70
CA ASN A 134 -16.23 -9.89 -5.12
C ASN A 134 -17.70 -10.28 -5.36
N ARG A 135 -18.28 -11.15 -4.52
CA ARG A 135 -19.71 -11.54 -4.58
C ARG A 135 -20.65 -10.42 -4.18
N GLN A 136 -20.22 -9.47 -3.35
CA GLN A 136 -21.02 -8.30 -2.96
C GLN A 136 -21.05 -7.22 -4.05
N GLY A 137 -20.15 -7.29 -5.04
CA GLY A 137 -20.06 -6.33 -6.14
C GLY A 137 -19.20 -5.11 -5.83
N GLY A 138 -19.40 -4.03 -6.57
CA GLY A 138 -18.62 -2.78 -6.42
C GLY A 138 -17.36 -2.70 -7.30
N TYR A 139 -16.85 -1.48 -7.48
CA TYR A 139 -15.61 -1.24 -8.22
C TYR A 139 -14.40 -1.71 -7.41
N GLU A 140 -14.41 -1.41 -6.12
CA GLU A 140 -13.44 -1.82 -5.11
C GLU A 140 -14.16 -2.61 -4.01
N PRO A 141 -14.23 -3.95 -4.13
CA PRO A 141 -15.11 -4.75 -3.28
C PRO A 141 -14.59 -4.89 -1.85
N HIS A 142 -15.44 -4.70 -0.84
CA HIS A 142 -15.08 -4.97 0.55
C HIS A 142 -16.13 -5.80 1.27
N VAL A 143 -15.69 -6.56 2.27
CA VAL A 143 -16.56 -7.05 3.35
C VAL A 143 -16.26 -6.19 4.57
N LEU A 144 -16.98 -5.07 4.72
CA LEU A 144 -16.64 -4.03 5.71
C LEU A 144 -16.60 -4.58 7.15
N GLU A 145 -17.53 -5.47 7.50
CA GLU A 145 -17.62 -6.09 8.83
C GLU A 145 -16.40 -6.95 9.19
N ARG A 146 -15.60 -7.34 8.19
CA ARG A 146 -14.47 -8.25 8.32
C ARG A 146 -13.14 -7.65 7.89
N SER A 147 -13.13 -6.40 7.40
CA SER A 147 -11.92 -5.81 6.80
C SER A 147 -10.75 -5.72 7.79
N PHE A 148 -11.05 -5.61 9.10
CA PHE A 148 -10.07 -5.56 10.18
C PHE A 148 -9.99 -6.85 11.04
N SER A 149 -10.72 -7.92 10.68
CA SER A 149 -10.78 -9.21 11.41
C SER A 149 -10.77 -10.42 10.48
N TRP A 150 -10.08 -10.28 9.34
CA TRP A 150 -10.10 -11.21 8.21
C TRP A 150 -9.32 -12.51 8.41
N ASN A 151 -8.42 -12.56 9.40
CA ASN A 151 -7.60 -13.73 9.72
C ASN A 151 -8.27 -14.71 10.69
N ASP A 152 -9.42 -14.36 11.26
CA ASP A 152 -10.08 -15.13 12.32
C ASP A 152 -10.97 -16.29 11.79
N GLU A 153 -10.85 -16.65 10.50
CA GLU A 153 -11.63 -17.69 9.79
C GLU A 153 -10.76 -18.69 9.00
#